data_AF-A0A3P3ZQD4-F1
#
_entry.id   AF-A0A3P3ZQD4-F1
#
_cell.length_a   1.000
_cell.length_b   1.000
_cell.length_c   1.000
_cell.angle_alpha   90.00
_cell.angle_beta   90.00
_cell.angle_gamma   90.00
#
_symmetry.space_group_name_H-M   'P 1'
#
loop_
_entity.id
_entity.type
_entity.pdbx_description
1 polymer ?
#
loop_
_entity_poly.entity_id
_entity_poly.type
_entity_poly.pdbx_seq_one_letter_code
_entity_poly.pdbx_strand_id
1 'polypeptide(L)'
;MFGMIKVLLEIAAGGAGLWASYLWYKASTVQIDLGEGINSGCSQTQQSSWINATMMSVAESSELNAKAARWTAVAVMLGIVYNLFS
;
A
#
# COMPACT_ATOMS: atom_id res chain seq x y z
N MET A 1 -8.07 17.79 30.75
CA MET A 1 -7.78 16.38 30.41
C MET A 1 -8.12 16.05 28.96
N PHE A 2 -9.32 16.39 28.46
CA PHE A 2 -9.74 16.11 27.07
C PHE A 2 -8.86 16.74 25.97
N GLY A 3 -8.29 17.94 26.19
CA GLY A 3 -7.42 18.59 25.20
C GLY A 3 -6.13 17.80 24.87
N MET A 4 -5.52 17.16 25.87
CA MET A 4 -4.30 16.35 25.65
C MET A 4 -4.62 15.07 24.87
N ILE A 5 -5.79 14.47 25.12
CA ILE A 5 -6.27 13.29 24.38
C ILE A 5 -6.51 13.65 22.91
N LYS A 6 -7.08 14.83 22.61
CA LYS A 6 -7.30 15.32 21.24
C LYS A 6 -6.00 15.43 20.44
N VAL A 7 -4.98 16.06 21.02
CA VAL A 7 -3.66 16.22 20.37
C VAL A 7 -3.03 14.85 20.07
N LEU A 8 -3.13 13.90 21.01
CA LEU A 8 -2.61 12.55 20.79
C LEU A 8 -3.34 11.81 19.66
N LEU A 9 -4.67 11.96 19.57
CA LEU A 9 -5.47 11.35 18.51
C LEU A 9 -5.15 11.94 17.13
N GLU A 10 -4.95 13.25 17.03
CA GLU A 10 -4.54 13.91 15.77
C GLU A 10 -3.16 13.44 15.30
N ILE A 11 -2.18 13.39 16.21
CA ILE A 11 -0.83 12.90 15.89
C ILE A 11 -0.89 11.44 15.42
N ALA A 12 -1.67 10.60 16.10
CA ALA A 12 -1.84 9.20 15.73
C ALA A 12 -2.54 9.06 14.36
N ALA A 13 -3.61 9.83 14.10
CA ALA A 13 -4.33 9.81 12.83
C ALA A 13 -3.45 10.28 11.65
N GLY A 14 -2.72 11.37 11.85
CA GLY A 14 -1.76 11.89 10.87
C GLY A 14 -0.64 10.89 10.58
N GLY A 15 -0.06 10.28 11.62
CA GLY A 15 0.97 9.25 11.47
C GLY A 15 0.47 8.01 10.71
N ALA A 16 -0.73 7.52 11.04
CA ALA A 16 -1.37 6.42 10.32
C ALA A 16 -1.62 6.76 8.83
N GLY A 17 -2.08 7.99 8.54
CA GLY A 17 -2.30 8.47 7.18
C GLY A 17 -1.01 8.61 6.36
N LEU A 18 0.05 9.13 6.96
CA LEU A 18 1.37 9.22 6.33
C LEU A 18 1.95 7.83 6.03
N TRP A 19 1.82 6.89 6.97
CA TRP A 19 2.27 5.52 6.77
C TRP A 19 1.46 4.79 5.69
N ALA A 20 0.13 4.98 5.66
CA ALA A 20 -0.71 4.49 4.57
C ALA A 20 -0.26 5.04 3.21
N SER A 21 0.03 6.34 3.14
CA SER A 21 0.49 7.02 1.91
C SER A 21 1.84 6.48 1.44
N TYR A 22 2.77 6.25 2.36
CA TYR A 22 4.05 5.61 2.05
C TYR A 22 3.88 4.20 1.48
N LEU A 23 2.96 3.40 2.03
CA LEU A 23 2.67 2.06 1.52
C LEU A 23 2.01 2.09 0.14
N TRP A 24 1.10 3.04 -0.12
CA TRP A 24 0.54 3.26 -1.46
C TRP A 24 1.63 3.64 -2.47
N TYR A 25 2.55 4.52 -2.09
CA TYR A 25 3.70 4.86 -2.92
C TYR A 25 4.58 3.64 -3.18
N LYS A 26 4.90 2.85 -2.14
CA LYS A 26 5.70 1.64 -2.33
C LYS A 26 5.01 0.65 -3.28
N ALA A 27 3.70 0.46 -3.13
CA ALA A 27 2.91 -0.42 -3.99
C ALA A 27 2.89 0.03 -5.46
N SER A 28 2.93 1.34 -5.73
CA SER A 28 2.98 1.89 -7.10
C SER A 28 4.36 1.79 -7.73
N THR A 29 5.41 1.65 -6.92
CA THR A 29 6.79 1.48 -7.40
C THR A 29 7.19 0.02 -7.64
N VAL A 30 6.31 -0.95 -7.38
CA VAL A 30 6.59 -2.37 -7.66
C VAL A 30 6.73 -2.54 -9.18
N GLN A 31 7.92 -2.91 -9.62
CA GLN A 31 8.22 -3.14 -11.03
C GLN A 31 7.97 -4.59 -11.41
N ILE A 32 7.64 -4.83 -12.67
CA ILE A 32 7.62 -6.18 -13.24
C ILE A 32 9.05 -6.48 -13.70
N ASP A 33 9.75 -7.36 -12.99
CA ASP A 33 11.05 -7.84 -13.41
C ASP A 33 10.87 -8.93 -14.48
N LEU A 34 11.15 -8.58 -15.73
CA LEU A 34 11.01 -9.48 -16.88
C LEU A 34 12.32 -10.20 -17.23
N GLY A 35 13.43 -9.96 -16.52
CA GLY A 35 14.75 -10.50 -16.86
C GLY A 35 15.30 -9.99 -18.20
N GLU A 36 16.05 -10.84 -18.92
CA GLU A 36 16.66 -10.51 -20.22
C GLU A 36 15.64 -10.45 -21.37
N GLY A 37 14.88 -9.35 -21.43
CA GLY A 37 14.43 -8.75 -22.69
C GLY A 37 13.23 -9.38 -23.40
N ILE A 38 12.35 -8.48 -23.84
CA ILE A 38 11.18 -8.73 -24.66
C ILE A 38 11.61 -9.12 -26.08
N ASN A 39 11.81 -10.41 -26.35
CA ASN A 39 12.00 -10.90 -27.70
C ASN A 39 10.65 -11.25 -28.33
N SER A 40 10.17 -10.39 -29.22
CA SER A 40 8.98 -10.64 -30.05
C SER A 40 9.29 -11.81 -30.99
N GLY A 41 8.80 -13.01 -30.62
CA GLY A 41 9.14 -14.31 -31.24
C GLY A 41 9.32 -15.46 -30.24
N CYS A 42 9.27 -15.16 -28.94
CA CYS A 42 9.54 -16.04 -27.81
C CYS A 42 8.74 -17.36 -27.74
N SER A 43 9.44 -18.43 -27.37
CA SER A 43 8.89 -19.76 -27.05
C SER A 43 7.85 -19.72 -25.91
N GLN A 44 6.98 -20.73 -25.81
CA GLN A 44 5.95 -20.83 -24.76
C GLN A 44 6.51 -20.63 -23.33
N THR A 45 7.75 -21.05 -23.10
CA THR A 45 8.47 -20.89 -21.82
C THR A 45 8.69 -19.42 -21.44
N GLN A 46 9.02 -18.57 -22.41
CA GLN A 46 9.25 -17.15 -22.19
C GLN A 46 7.93 -16.40 -21.91
N GLN A 47 6.83 -16.78 -22.58
CA GLN A 47 5.49 -16.24 -22.26
C GLN A 47 5.04 -16.63 -20.84
N SER A 48 5.30 -17.88 -20.43
CA SER A 48 5.02 -18.33 -19.05
C SER A 48 5.83 -17.53 -18.01
N SER A 49 7.11 -17.23 -18.30
CA SER A 49 7.93 -16.40 -17.42
C SER A 49 7.37 -14.99 -17.21
N TRP A 50 6.77 -14.40 -18.26
CA TRP A 50 6.13 -13.09 -18.17
C TRP A 50 4.88 -13.09 -17.31
N ILE A 51 4.04 -14.12 -17.50
CA ILE A 51 2.83 -14.30 -16.70
C ILE A 51 3.25 -14.43 -15.24
N ASN A 52 4.26 -15.26 -14.94
CA ASN A 52 4.76 -15.43 -13.59
C ASN A 52 5.32 -14.13 -12.99
N ALA A 53 6.18 -13.42 -13.72
CA ALA A 53 6.74 -12.13 -13.28
C ALA A 53 5.65 -11.09 -13.00
N THR A 54 4.64 -11.01 -13.87
CA THR A 54 3.48 -10.13 -13.69
C THR A 54 2.67 -10.54 -12.47
N MET A 55 2.41 -11.83 -12.29
CA MET A 55 1.68 -12.34 -11.12
C MET A 55 2.42 -12.06 -9.81
N MET A 56 3.75 -12.21 -9.79
CA MET A 56 4.58 -11.88 -8.62
C MET A 56 4.52 -10.39 -8.28
N SER A 57 4.68 -9.52 -9.28
CA SER A 57 4.57 -8.06 -9.11
C SER A 57 3.17 -7.64 -8.62
N VAL A 58 2.12 -8.22 -9.20
CA VAL A 58 0.74 -7.98 -8.75
C VAL A 58 0.53 -8.48 -7.33
N ALA A 59 1.05 -9.66 -6.98
CA ALA A 59 0.93 -10.20 -5.62
C ALA A 59 1.58 -9.27 -4.60
N GLU A 60 2.81 -8.82 -4.86
CA GLU A 60 3.52 -7.87 -3.98
C GLU A 60 2.78 -6.53 -3.87
N SER A 61 2.36 -5.96 -5.00
CA SER A 61 1.59 -4.71 -5.01
C SER A 61 0.28 -4.86 -4.25
N SER A 62 -0.41 -5.99 -4.40
CA SER A 62 -1.67 -6.27 -3.70
C SER A 62 -1.50 -6.40 -2.18
N GLU A 63 -0.40 -7.00 -1.72
CA GLU A 63 -0.11 -7.10 -0.28
C GLU A 63 0.17 -5.72 0.33
N LEU A 64 0.96 -4.89 -0.37
CA LEU A 64 1.24 -3.52 0.04
C LEU A 64 -0.05 -2.67 0.06
N ASN A 65 -0.90 -2.79 -0.97
CA ASN A 65 -2.20 -2.12 -1.03
C ASN A 65 -3.13 -2.55 0.11
N ALA A 66 -3.16 -3.84 0.45
CA ALA A 66 -3.94 -4.33 1.58
C ALA A 66 -3.48 -3.72 2.91
N LYS A 67 -2.15 -3.61 3.11
CA LYS A 67 -1.58 -2.94 4.28
C LYS A 67 -1.90 -1.45 4.29
N ALA A 68 -1.79 -0.77 3.15
CA ALA A 68 -2.12 0.65 3.01
C ALA A 68 -3.59 0.94 3.33
N ALA A 69 -4.50 0.10 2.83
CA ALA A 69 -5.93 0.19 3.10
C ALA A 69 -6.25 0.03 4.60
N ARG A 70 -5.60 -0.92 5.29
CA ARG A 70 -5.75 -1.09 6.74
C ARG A 70 -5.36 0.16 7.51
N TRP A 71 -4.22 0.76 7.17
CA TRP A 71 -3.75 1.99 7.82
C TRP A 71 -4.62 3.20 7.48
N THR A 72 -5.18 3.25 6.27
CA THR A 72 -6.20 4.25 5.90
C THR A 72 -7.44 4.13 6.80
N ALA A 73 -7.94 2.90 7.01
CA ALA A 73 -9.07 2.64 7.89
C ALA A 73 -8.77 3.04 9.35
N VAL A 74 -7.57 2.75 9.85
CA VAL A 74 -7.11 3.19 11.18
C VAL A 74 -7.12 4.72 11.29
N ALA A 75 -6.58 5.43 10.30
CA ALA A 75 -6.57 6.90 10.28
C ALA A 75 -7.99 7.48 10.31
N VAL A 76 -8.91 6.91 9.52
CA VAL A 76 -10.33 7.32 9.51
C VAL A 76 -11.00 7.06 10.86
N MET A 77 -10.78 5.88 11.45
CA MET A 77 -11.33 5.53 12.78
C MET A 77 -10.83 6.49 13.86
N LEU A 78 -9.55 6.84 13.86
CA LEU A 78 -8.99 7.82 14.80
C LEU A 78 -9.62 9.20 14.60
N GLY A 79 -9.88 9.60 13.35
CA GLY A 79 -10.61 10.83 13.03
C GLY A 79 -12.05 10.81 13.56
N ILE A 80 -12.76 9.69 13.44
CA ILE A 80 -14.10 9.53 14.02
C ILE A 80 -14.05 9.67 15.54
N VAL A 81 -13.12 8.96 16.19
CA VAL A 81 -12.94 9.01 17.66
C VAL A 81 -12.63 10.44 18.12
N TYR A 82 -11.74 11.16 17.42
CA TYR A 82 -11.46 12.57 17.69
C TYR A 82 -12.73 13.42 17.70
N ASN A 83 -13.58 13.28 16.66
CA ASN A 83 -14.82 14.05 16.54
C ASN A 83 -15.85 13.71 17.63
N LEU A 84 -15.87 12.48 18.15
CA LEU A 84 -16.76 12.09 19.26
C LEU A 84 -16.40 12.76 20.59
N PHE A 85 -15.14 13.18 20.75
CA PHE A 85 -14.68 13.96 21.90
C PHE A 85 -14.65 15.47 21.62
N SER A 86 -15.15 15.91 20.46
CA SER A 86 -15.14 17.32 20.04
C SER A 86 -16.04 18.17 20.91
#